data_AF-A0A2U3LEK4-F1
#
_entry.id   AF-A0A2U3LEK4-F1
#
_cell.length_a   1.000
_cell.length_b   1.000
_cell.length_c   1.000
_cell.angle_alpha   90.00
_cell.angle_beta   90.00
_cell.angle_gamma   90.00
#
_symmetry.space_group_name_H-M   'P 1'
#
loop_
_entity.id
_entity.type
_entity.pdbx_description
1 polymer ?
#
loop_
_entity_poly.entity_id
_entity_poly.type
_entity_poly.pdbx_seq_one_letter_code
_entity_poly.pdbx_strand_id
1 'polypeptide(L)'
;MVHNPVKATLFALEQVLAFSVPLLSILILRLLNRRLVQWDTLILLGMFLSVPMLQIIMLMTGTTFAWLRYFMYVLPVSVAWLPYELSKVKRKWQVIIPLIAMIASYGILCYAITQPSIAPEENTYLQDLIGNYNERYYDWKQQNEIASYLDENYSYSTILVDSSSAFFVILQSKFPKRFYISSDKDFNKAVSDPKEYKVNYILIPNPKLVKDISVINRVYPNLYNQGADGVEFVKEFGKEWRIYKVN
;
A
#
# COMPACT_ATOMS: atom_id res chain seq x y z
N MET A 1 2.72 -18.61 1.30
CA MET A 1 1.43 -18.43 2.00
C MET A 1 0.28 -18.94 1.16
N VAL A 2 0.28 -18.65 -0.15
CA VAL A 2 -0.67 -19.20 -1.12
C VAL A 2 -0.77 -20.74 -1.00
N HIS A 3 -2.00 -21.26 -0.99
CA HIS A 3 -2.34 -22.69 -0.87
C HIS A 3 -1.92 -23.40 0.44
N ASN A 4 -1.41 -22.70 1.46
CA ASN A 4 -1.09 -23.32 2.76
C ASN A 4 -1.87 -22.66 3.91
N PRO A 5 -2.93 -23.31 4.42
CA PRO A 5 -3.82 -22.72 5.44
C PRO A 5 -3.12 -22.47 6.77
N VAL A 6 -2.20 -23.36 7.18
CA VAL A 6 -1.50 -23.26 8.46
C VAL A 6 -0.57 -22.06 8.47
N LYS A 7 0.24 -21.89 7.41
CA LYS A 7 1.17 -20.76 7.31
C LYS A 7 0.43 -19.42 7.20
N ALA A 8 -0.67 -19.37 6.44
CA ALA A 8 -1.47 -18.16 6.32
C ALA A 8 -2.11 -17.77 7.65
N THR A 9 -2.64 -18.75 8.39
CA THR A 9 -3.26 -18.52 9.70
C THR A 9 -2.22 -18.08 10.74
N LEU A 10 -1.07 -18.74 10.81
CA LEU A 10 -0.02 -18.40 11.78
C LEU A 10 0.52 -16.98 11.55
N PHE A 11 0.74 -16.62 10.28
CA PHE A 11 1.13 -15.27 9.90
C PHE A 11 0.05 -14.24 10.26
N ALA A 12 -1.22 -14.49 9.90
CA ALA A 12 -2.31 -13.58 10.23
C ALA A 12 -2.48 -13.40 11.74
N LEU A 13 -2.30 -14.45 12.52
CA LEU A 13 -2.35 -14.39 13.98
C LEU A 13 -1.25 -13.50 14.55
N GLU A 14 -0.01 -13.63 14.07
CA GLU A 14 1.10 -12.76 14.49
C GLU A 14 0.78 -11.28 14.26
N GLN A 15 0.25 -10.97 13.08
CA GLN A 15 -0.14 -9.60 12.69
C GLN A 15 -1.31 -9.07 13.53
N VAL A 16 -2.34 -9.88 13.75
CA VAL A 16 -3.51 -9.54 14.58
C VAL A 16 -3.13 -9.32 16.03
N LEU A 17 -2.19 -10.11 16.55
CA LEU A 17 -1.74 -10.02 17.94
C LEU A 17 -1.16 -8.64 18.25
N ALA A 18 -0.41 -8.03 17.32
CA ALA A 18 0.14 -6.69 17.47
C ALA A 18 -0.94 -5.62 17.74
N PHE A 19 -2.16 -5.80 17.23
CA PHE A 19 -3.29 -4.87 17.41
C PHE A 19 -4.28 -5.30 18.50
N SER A 20 -4.13 -6.50 19.07
CA SER A 20 -5.15 -7.12 19.93
C SER A 20 -5.13 -6.66 21.40
N VAL A 21 -4.14 -5.85 21.80
CA VAL A 21 -3.95 -5.42 23.20
C VAL A 21 -5.19 -4.75 23.80
N PRO A 22 -5.90 -3.83 23.10
CA PRO A 22 -7.13 -3.24 23.64
C PRO A 22 -8.26 -4.28 23.79
N LEU A 23 -8.37 -5.27 22.89
CA LEU A 23 -9.34 -6.35 23.03
C LEU A 23 -9.05 -7.19 24.29
N LEU A 24 -7.79 -7.55 24.52
CA LEU A 24 -7.40 -8.31 25.71
C LEU A 24 -7.80 -7.57 26.98
N SER A 25 -7.66 -6.24 27.01
CA SER A 25 -8.09 -5.41 28.14
C SER A 25 -9.61 -5.49 28.37
N ILE A 26 -10.42 -5.51 27.32
CA ILE A 26 -11.88 -5.66 27.40
C ILE A 26 -12.24 -7.04 27.95
N LEU A 27 -11.58 -8.10 27.46
CA LEU A 27 -11.82 -9.46 27.94
C LEU A 27 -11.45 -9.60 29.43
N ILE A 28 -10.34 -8.99 29.87
CA ILE A 28 -9.96 -8.94 31.29
C ILE A 28 -11.02 -8.21 32.12
N LEU A 29 -11.50 -7.05 31.66
CA LEU A 29 -12.57 -6.31 32.34
C LEU A 29 -13.85 -7.12 32.46
N ARG A 30 -14.23 -7.84 31.39
CA ARG A 30 -15.40 -8.72 31.39
C ARG A 30 -15.23 -9.93 32.29
N LEU A 31 -14.03 -10.50 32.37
CA LEU A 31 -13.71 -11.58 33.30
C LEU A 31 -13.86 -11.12 34.75
N LEU A 32 -13.24 -9.99 35.12
CA LEU A 32 -13.30 -9.42 36.46
C LEU A 32 -14.74 -9.07 36.89
N ASN A 33 -15.56 -8.64 35.93
CA ASN A 33 -16.96 -8.28 36.18
C ASN A 33 -17.95 -9.45 36.00
N ARG A 34 -17.46 -10.68 35.72
CA ARG A 34 -18.26 -11.90 35.45
C ARG A 34 -19.27 -11.73 34.29
N ARG A 35 -18.88 -10.99 33.25
CA ARG A 35 -19.68 -10.68 32.05
C ARG A 35 -19.16 -11.33 30.77
N LEU A 36 -18.23 -12.28 30.87
CA LEU A 36 -17.65 -12.92 29.68
C LEU A 36 -18.70 -13.62 28.81
N VAL A 37 -19.63 -14.36 29.41
CA VAL A 37 -20.60 -15.21 28.70
C VAL A 37 -21.86 -14.42 28.28
N GLN A 38 -21.68 -13.17 27.84
CA GLN A 38 -22.78 -12.33 27.35
C GLN A 38 -22.79 -12.28 25.83
N TRP A 39 -23.96 -12.05 25.23
CA TRP A 39 -24.13 -11.87 23.79
C TRP A 39 -23.25 -10.74 23.24
N ASP A 40 -23.08 -9.66 23.98
CA ASP A 40 -22.16 -8.56 23.66
C ASP A 40 -20.69 -9.02 23.49
N THR A 41 -20.30 -10.13 24.11
CA THR A 41 -18.97 -10.76 23.89
C THR A 41 -18.90 -11.57 22.63
N LEU A 42 -19.96 -12.30 22.31
CA LEU A 42 -20.03 -12.99 21.04
C LEU A 42 -20.06 -12.01 19.86
N ILE A 43 -20.78 -10.89 19.99
CA ILE A 43 -20.84 -9.83 18.98
C ILE A 43 -19.45 -9.20 18.78
N LEU A 44 -18.79 -8.79 19.88
CA LEU A 44 -17.45 -8.20 19.81
C LEU A 44 -16.43 -9.16 19.18
N LEU A 45 -16.44 -10.43 19.59
CA LEU A 45 -15.55 -11.45 19.02
C LEU A 45 -15.86 -11.73 17.55
N GLY A 46 -17.14 -11.75 17.17
CA GLY A 46 -17.57 -11.89 15.78
C GLY A 46 -17.06 -10.73 14.91
N MET A 47 -17.20 -9.49 15.37
CA MET A 47 -16.67 -8.31 14.67
C MET A 47 -15.14 -8.37 14.58
N PHE A 48 -14.46 -8.71 15.68
CA PHE A 48 -13.00 -8.84 15.71
C PHE A 48 -12.48 -9.91 14.74
N LEU A 49 -13.12 -11.08 14.69
CA LEU A 49 -12.67 -12.20 13.86
C LEU A 49 -13.05 -12.06 12.38
N SER A 50 -14.09 -11.29 12.07
CA SER A 50 -14.61 -11.16 10.71
C SER A 50 -13.56 -10.74 9.68
N VAL A 51 -12.83 -9.65 9.96
CA VAL A 51 -11.84 -9.10 9.03
C VAL A 51 -10.57 -9.96 8.92
N PRO A 52 -9.95 -10.42 10.02
CA PRO A 52 -8.82 -11.34 9.94
C PRO A 52 -9.14 -12.65 9.23
N MET A 53 -10.34 -13.21 9.45
CA MET A 53 -10.76 -14.45 8.80
C MET A 53 -10.90 -14.26 7.28
N LEU A 54 -11.50 -13.15 6.85
CA LEU A 54 -11.52 -12.78 5.43
C LEU A 54 -10.10 -12.63 4.87
N GLN A 55 -9.21 -11.98 5.62
CA GLN A 55 -7.82 -11.78 5.19
C GLN A 55 -7.03 -13.08 5.05
N ILE A 56 -7.25 -14.06 5.95
CA ILE A 56 -6.67 -15.40 5.83
C ILE A 56 -7.12 -16.08 4.53
N ILE A 57 -8.41 -16.01 4.21
CA ILE A 57 -8.96 -16.57 2.96
C ILE A 57 -8.30 -15.89 1.75
N MET A 58 -8.22 -14.56 1.74
CA MET A 58 -7.60 -13.80 0.65
C MET A 58 -6.09 -14.10 0.49
N LEU A 59 -5.39 -14.35 1.60
CA LEU A 59 -3.98 -14.77 1.57
C LEU A 59 -3.80 -16.19 1.02
N MET A 60 -4.74 -17.08 1.30
CA MET A 60 -4.74 -18.43 0.76
C MET A 60 -5.00 -18.46 -0.75
N THR A 61 -5.93 -17.62 -1.23
CA THR A 61 -6.26 -17.47 -2.66
C THR A 61 -5.25 -16.62 -3.42
N GLY A 62 -4.32 -15.94 -2.73
CA GLY A 62 -3.32 -15.08 -3.35
C GLY A 62 -3.90 -13.78 -3.93
N THR A 63 -5.10 -13.37 -3.49
CA THR A 63 -5.78 -12.16 -3.98
C THR A 63 -5.38 -10.91 -3.20
N THR A 64 -4.59 -11.04 -2.12
CA THR A 64 -4.08 -9.92 -1.32
C THR A 64 -2.62 -10.08 -0.95
N PHE A 65 -1.99 -8.96 -0.65
CA PHE A 65 -0.68 -8.90 0.00
C PHE A 65 -0.79 -9.05 1.52
N ALA A 66 0.31 -9.50 2.12
CA ALA A 66 0.49 -9.73 3.54
C ALA A 66 0.91 -8.45 4.30
N TRP A 67 0.22 -7.34 4.04
CA TRP A 67 0.55 -6.04 4.64
C TRP A 67 -0.06 -5.87 6.03
N LEU A 68 0.70 -5.28 6.95
CA LEU A 68 0.30 -5.00 8.34
C LEU A 68 -1.02 -4.21 8.39
N ARG A 69 -1.19 -3.22 7.51
CA ARG A 69 -2.37 -2.35 7.45
C ARG A 69 -3.71 -3.08 7.26
N TYR A 70 -3.72 -4.27 6.67
CA TYR A 70 -4.96 -5.03 6.51
C TYR A 70 -5.45 -5.67 7.82
N PHE A 71 -4.55 -5.87 8.77
CA PHE A 71 -4.87 -6.44 10.08
C PHE A 71 -5.19 -5.38 11.14
N MET A 72 -5.02 -4.08 10.81
CA MET A 72 -5.20 -2.99 11.76
C MET A 72 -6.65 -2.83 12.26
N TYR A 73 -7.65 -3.34 11.53
CA TYR A 73 -9.09 -3.21 11.85
C TYR A 73 -9.48 -3.70 13.24
N VAL A 74 -8.69 -4.62 13.79
CA VAL A 74 -8.82 -5.09 15.16
C VAL A 74 -8.73 -3.95 16.18
N LEU A 75 -7.84 -2.99 15.94
CA LEU A 75 -7.60 -1.85 16.84
C LEU A 75 -8.81 -0.90 16.91
N PRO A 76 -9.32 -0.29 15.82
CA PRO A 76 -10.44 0.63 15.90
C PRO A 76 -11.72 -0.03 16.41
N VAL A 77 -11.99 -1.30 16.07
CA VAL A 77 -13.14 -2.04 16.61
C VAL A 77 -13.04 -2.15 18.13
N SER A 78 -11.86 -2.54 18.64
CA SER A 78 -11.64 -2.68 20.08
C SER A 78 -11.71 -1.34 20.80
N VAL A 79 -11.09 -0.30 20.24
CA VAL A 79 -11.07 1.06 20.82
C VAL A 79 -12.48 1.67 20.84
N ALA A 80 -13.25 1.52 19.76
CA ALA A 80 -14.64 1.99 19.71
C ALA A 80 -15.54 1.31 20.74
N TRP A 81 -15.20 0.09 21.17
CA TRP A 81 -15.94 -0.66 22.18
C TRP A 81 -15.58 -0.25 23.63
N LEU A 82 -14.43 0.38 23.86
CA LEU A 82 -13.97 0.77 25.19
C LEU A 82 -14.95 1.66 25.98
N PRO A 83 -15.55 2.72 25.40
CA PRO A 83 -16.49 3.57 26.13
C PRO A 83 -17.69 2.80 26.68
N TYR A 84 -18.22 1.84 25.90
CA TYR A 84 -19.31 0.97 26.33
C TYR A 84 -18.89 0.14 27.55
N GLU A 85 -17.70 -0.46 27.54
CA GLU A 85 -17.26 -1.26 28.68
C GLU A 85 -16.94 -0.41 29.92
N LEU A 86 -16.33 0.76 29.72
CA LEU A 86 -16.06 1.71 30.80
C LEU A 86 -17.35 2.17 31.49
N SER A 87 -18.47 2.29 30.76
CA SER A 87 -19.77 2.65 31.33
C SER A 87 -20.36 1.57 32.28
N LYS A 88 -19.89 0.32 32.16
CA LYS A 88 -20.39 -0.84 32.92
C LYS A 88 -19.43 -1.29 34.03
N VAL A 89 -18.35 -0.56 34.23
CA VAL A 89 -17.35 -0.83 35.27
C VAL A 89 -17.95 -0.63 36.66
N LYS A 90 -17.75 -1.61 37.55
CA LYS A 90 -18.24 -1.54 38.94
C LYS A 90 -17.29 -0.81 39.88
N ARG A 91 -15.97 -0.85 39.60
CA ARG A 91 -14.92 -0.29 40.47
C ARG A 91 -14.07 0.71 39.70
N LYS A 92 -13.91 1.94 40.21
CA LYS A 92 -13.16 3.02 39.53
C LYS A 92 -11.73 2.64 39.11
N TRP A 93 -11.03 1.82 39.90
CA TRP A 93 -9.68 1.34 39.57
C TRP A 93 -9.60 0.49 38.29
N GLN A 94 -10.70 -0.12 37.85
CA GLN A 94 -10.71 -0.93 36.62
C GLN A 94 -10.43 -0.10 35.36
N VAL A 95 -10.65 1.23 35.39
CA VAL A 95 -10.34 2.14 34.28
C VAL A 95 -8.83 2.16 33.93
N ILE A 96 -7.97 1.82 34.89
CA ILE A 96 -6.53 1.76 34.69
C ILE A 96 -6.14 0.66 33.69
N ILE A 97 -6.92 -0.44 33.62
CA ILE A 97 -6.63 -1.59 32.75
C ILE A 97 -6.60 -1.19 31.26
N PRO A 98 -7.67 -0.62 30.68
CA PRO A 98 -7.63 -0.20 29.28
C PRO A 98 -6.65 0.96 29.04
N LEU A 99 -6.39 1.82 30.03
CA LEU A 99 -5.42 2.90 29.90
C LEU A 99 -3.99 2.36 29.76
N ILE A 100 -3.59 1.40 30.61
CA ILE A 100 -2.32 0.69 30.48
C ILE A 100 -2.28 -0.08 29.16
N ALA A 101 -3.38 -0.71 28.75
CA ALA A 101 -3.45 -1.44 27.49
C ALA A 101 -3.22 -0.53 26.27
N MET A 102 -3.74 0.70 26.28
CA MET A 102 -3.49 1.68 25.21
C MET A 102 -2.02 2.12 25.16
N ILE A 103 -1.39 2.36 26.32
CA ILE A 103 0.04 2.69 26.40
C ILE A 103 0.90 1.51 25.90
N ALA A 104 0.57 0.29 26.33
CA ALA A 104 1.23 -0.93 25.86
C ALA A 104 1.04 -1.14 24.36
N SER A 105 -0.18 -0.91 23.85
CA SER A 105 -0.49 -1.00 22.42
C SER A 105 0.36 -0.02 21.61
N TYR A 106 0.52 1.22 22.09
CA TYR A 106 1.40 2.20 21.46
C TYR A 106 2.85 1.71 21.40
N GLY A 107 3.41 1.24 22.52
CA GLY A 107 4.77 0.71 22.57
C GLY A 107 5.00 -0.50 21.67
N ILE A 108 4.05 -1.44 21.66
CA ILE A 108 4.09 -2.64 20.79
C ILE A 108 4.06 -2.24 19.32
N LEU A 109 3.21 -1.28 18.93
CA LEU A 109 3.14 -0.83 17.53
C LEU A 109 4.40 -0.06 17.11
N CYS A 110 4.95 0.80 17.97
CA CYS A 110 6.24 1.44 17.71
C CYS A 110 7.35 0.41 17.48
N TYR A 111 7.37 -0.66 18.28
CA TYR A 111 8.32 -1.76 18.10
C TYR A 111 8.03 -2.59 16.84
N ALA A 112 6.76 -2.87 16.53
CA ALA A 112 6.38 -3.64 15.35
C ALA A 112 6.84 -2.98 14.05
N ILE A 113 6.80 -1.64 13.97
CA ILE A 113 7.23 -0.90 12.78
C ILE A 113 8.75 -0.98 12.57
N THR A 114 9.55 -1.17 13.64
CA THR A 114 11.01 -1.36 13.49
C THR A 114 11.38 -2.78 13.01
N GLN A 115 10.43 -3.71 13.01
CA GLN A 115 10.66 -5.08 12.57
C GLN A 115 10.24 -5.29 11.10
N PRO A 116 11.17 -5.67 10.21
CA PRO A 116 10.86 -5.92 8.80
C PRO A 116 10.00 -7.17 8.58
N SER A 117 9.93 -8.10 9.55
CA SER A 117 9.07 -9.30 9.48
C SER A 117 7.59 -8.98 9.65
N ILE A 118 7.28 -7.99 10.49
CA ILE A 118 5.91 -7.59 10.83
C ILE A 118 5.43 -6.48 9.89
N ALA A 119 6.25 -5.43 9.71
CA ALA A 119 5.88 -4.22 8.98
C ALA A 119 6.87 -3.89 7.84
N PRO A 120 6.99 -4.69 6.77
CA PRO A 120 8.02 -4.49 5.75
C PRO A 120 7.95 -3.11 5.07
N GLU A 121 6.74 -2.61 4.80
CA GLU A 121 6.55 -1.32 4.10
C GLU A 121 6.90 -0.16 5.03
N GLU A 122 6.30 -0.13 6.22
CA GLU A 122 6.51 0.94 7.20
C GLU A 122 7.96 0.96 7.71
N ASN A 123 8.60 -0.21 7.84
CA ASN A 123 10.02 -0.31 8.16
C ASN A 123 10.89 0.33 7.08
N THR A 124 10.58 0.10 5.80
CA THR A 124 11.33 0.72 4.70
C THR A 124 11.30 2.24 4.81
N TYR A 125 10.13 2.82 5.06
CA TYR A 125 10.01 4.27 5.29
C TYR A 125 10.79 4.75 6.53
N LEU A 126 10.78 4.00 7.63
CA LEU A 126 11.58 4.36 8.81
C LEU A 126 13.09 4.31 8.54
N GLN A 127 13.57 3.29 7.82
CA GLN A 127 14.99 3.17 7.47
C GLN A 127 15.43 4.34 6.59
N ASP A 128 14.60 4.73 5.62
CA ASP A 128 14.86 5.89 4.76
C ASP A 128 14.98 7.20 5.57
N LEU A 129 14.14 7.39 6.60
CA LEU A 129 14.20 8.56 7.50
C LEU A 129 15.48 8.61 8.35
N ILE A 130 16.04 7.45 8.71
CA ILE A 130 17.25 7.33 9.54
C ILE A 130 18.52 7.34 8.66
N GLY A 131 18.37 7.43 7.33
CA GLY A 131 19.48 7.50 6.36
C GLY A 131 19.96 6.13 5.86
N ASN A 132 19.25 5.05 6.21
CA ASN A 132 19.50 3.71 5.68
C ASN A 132 18.70 3.51 4.39
N TYR A 133 19.20 4.06 3.29
CA TYR A 133 18.51 4.04 2.01
C TYR A 133 18.54 2.66 1.36
N ASN A 134 17.36 2.11 1.10
CA ASN A 134 17.20 0.88 0.31
C ASN A 134 17.04 1.18 -1.20
N GLU A 135 17.06 0.15 -2.05
CA GLU A 135 16.84 0.30 -3.50
C GLU A 135 15.56 1.10 -3.81
N ARG A 136 14.47 0.82 -3.08
CA ARG A 136 13.19 1.51 -3.22
C ARG A 136 13.26 3.02 -3.03
N TYR A 137 14.14 3.51 -2.16
CA TYR A 137 14.37 4.94 -1.97
C TYR A 137 14.94 5.58 -3.25
N TYR A 138 15.91 4.91 -3.89
CA TYR A 138 16.51 5.39 -5.12
C TYR A 138 15.53 5.36 -6.29
N ASP A 139 14.67 4.33 -6.38
CA ASP A 139 13.59 4.27 -7.38
C ASP A 139 12.64 5.46 -7.24
N TRP A 140 12.19 5.76 -6.01
CA TRP A 140 11.30 6.90 -5.75
C TRP A 140 11.99 8.24 -5.98
N LYS A 141 13.25 8.37 -5.57
CA LYS A 141 14.04 9.57 -5.85
C LYS A 141 14.17 9.80 -7.36
N GLN A 142 14.44 8.75 -8.13
CA GLN A 142 14.51 8.86 -9.59
C GLN A 142 13.16 9.27 -10.18
N GLN A 143 12.05 8.67 -9.74
CA GLN A 143 10.72 9.04 -10.22
C GLN A 143 10.34 10.49 -9.84
N ASN A 144 10.79 11.00 -8.69
CA ASN A 144 10.68 12.42 -8.33
C ASN A 144 11.46 13.34 -9.28
N GLU A 145 12.69 12.95 -9.63
CA GLU A 145 13.54 13.67 -10.57
C GLU A 145 12.93 13.68 -11.98
N ILE A 146 12.35 12.55 -12.42
CA ILE A 146 11.60 12.46 -13.68
C ILE A 146 10.42 13.42 -13.64
N ALA A 147 9.58 13.37 -12.60
CA ALA A 147 8.42 14.26 -12.48
C ALA A 147 8.81 15.74 -12.56
N SER A 148 9.86 16.14 -11.84
CA SER A 148 10.39 17.51 -11.84
C SER A 148 10.90 17.92 -13.22
N TYR A 149 11.65 17.04 -13.89
CA TYR A 149 12.14 17.28 -15.24
C TYR A 149 10.99 17.46 -16.25
N LEU A 150 9.92 16.65 -16.15
CA LEU A 150 8.74 16.78 -16.99
C LEU A 150 7.96 18.07 -16.70
N ASP A 151 7.89 18.49 -15.44
CA ASP A 151 7.26 19.76 -15.05
C ASP A 151 7.99 20.97 -15.64
N GLU A 152 9.32 20.94 -15.65
CA GLU A 152 10.15 22.05 -16.14
C GLU A 152 10.20 22.12 -17.67
N ASN A 153 10.30 20.97 -18.35
CA ASN A 153 10.55 20.93 -19.79
C ASN A 153 9.28 20.73 -20.63
N TYR A 154 8.24 20.10 -20.06
CA TYR A 154 7.05 19.64 -20.79
C TYR A 154 5.75 19.96 -20.02
N SER A 155 5.68 21.14 -19.40
CA SER A 155 4.54 21.61 -18.58
C SER A 155 3.18 21.51 -19.28
N TYR A 156 3.13 21.77 -20.59
CA TYR A 156 1.88 21.80 -21.39
C TYR A 156 1.68 20.59 -22.29
N SER A 157 2.60 19.63 -22.27
CA SER A 157 2.58 18.49 -23.20
C SER A 157 1.80 17.32 -22.64
N THR A 158 1.03 16.64 -23.49
CA THR A 158 0.34 15.40 -23.12
C THR A 158 1.33 14.23 -23.13
N ILE A 159 1.44 13.53 -21.99
CA ILE A 159 2.42 12.45 -21.80
C ILE A 159 1.68 11.14 -21.57
N LEU A 160 1.80 10.20 -22.49
CA LEU A 160 1.24 8.86 -22.38
C LEU A 160 2.12 7.99 -21.47
N VAL A 161 1.50 7.45 -20.41
CA VAL A 161 2.18 6.63 -19.40
C VAL A 161 1.27 5.52 -18.89
N ASP A 162 1.85 4.39 -18.52
CA ASP A 162 1.12 3.36 -17.81
C ASP A 162 1.19 3.60 -16.30
N SER A 163 0.05 3.93 -15.70
CA SER A 163 -0.06 4.21 -14.26
C SER A 163 0.30 3.03 -13.36
N SER A 164 0.30 1.78 -13.85
CA SER A 164 0.80 0.64 -13.06
C SER A 164 2.28 0.80 -12.71
N SER A 165 3.07 1.32 -13.66
CA SER A 165 4.51 1.55 -13.50
C SER A 165 4.86 2.97 -13.06
N ALA A 166 4.12 3.98 -13.55
CA ALA A 166 4.46 5.39 -13.42
C ALA A 166 3.64 6.11 -12.33
N PHE A 167 2.96 5.38 -11.44
CA PHE A 167 2.08 5.99 -10.44
C PHE A 167 2.78 7.08 -9.63
N PHE A 168 4.04 6.87 -9.23
CA PHE A 168 4.76 7.82 -8.38
C PHE A 168 5.21 9.06 -9.17
N VAL A 169 5.63 8.90 -10.44
CA VAL A 169 5.87 10.04 -11.35
C VAL A 169 4.63 10.93 -11.47
N ILE A 170 3.45 10.32 -11.64
CA ILE A 170 2.18 11.05 -11.78
C ILE A 170 1.85 11.82 -10.49
N LEU A 171 1.98 11.15 -9.33
CA LEU A 171 1.67 11.75 -8.03
C LEU A 171 2.59 12.93 -7.67
N GLN A 172 3.83 12.90 -8.13
CA GLN A 172 4.85 13.88 -7.75
C GLN A 172 4.96 15.05 -8.72
N SER A 173 4.27 14.98 -9.86
CA SER A 173 4.21 16.07 -10.83
C SER A 173 3.26 17.18 -10.38
N LYS A 174 3.64 18.43 -10.64
CA LYS A 174 2.79 19.63 -10.46
C LYS A 174 1.63 19.71 -11.44
N PHE A 175 1.71 18.99 -12.57
CA PHE A 175 0.71 19.01 -13.64
C PHE A 175 0.14 17.61 -13.94
N PRO A 176 -0.52 16.94 -12.97
CA PRO A 176 -0.93 15.53 -13.12
C PRO A 176 -1.97 15.32 -14.23
N LYS A 177 -2.76 16.35 -14.59
CA LYS A 177 -3.82 16.25 -15.61
C LYS A 177 -3.30 16.09 -17.05
N ARG A 178 -2.01 16.28 -17.30
CA ARG A 178 -1.42 16.13 -18.64
C ARG A 178 -1.08 14.67 -18.97
N PHE A 179 -1.04 13.81 -17.96
CA PHE A 179 -0.74 12.40 -18.17
C PHE A 179 -1.96 11.70 -18.73
N TYR A 180 -1.75 10.99 -19.82
CA TYR A 180 -2.71 10.07 -20.38
C TYR A 180 -2.43 8.69 -19.80
N ILE A 181 -3.31 8.22 -18.91
CA ILE A 181 -3.07 7.08 -18.01
C ILE A 181 -3.97 5.89 -18.32
N SER A 182 -3.62 4.72 -17.78
CA SER A 182 -4.33 3.46 -18.07
C SER A 182 -5.83 3.45 -17.70
N SER A 183 -6.23 4.31 -16.75
CA SER A 183 -7.63 4.48 -16.33
C SER A 183 -8.45 5.38 -17.26
N ASP A 184 -7.82 6.07 -18.22
CA ASP A 184 -8.52 6.93 -19.16
C ASP A 184 -9.29 6.09 -20.19
N LYS A 185 -10.51 6.54 -20.49
CA LYS A 185 -11.47 5.80 -21.33
C LYS A 185 -10.89 5.36 -22.68
N ASP A 186 -10.12 6.23 -23.32
CA ASP A 186 -9.56 5.98 -24.64
C ASP A 186 -8.07 5.62 -24.61
N PHE A 187 -7.52 5.20 -23.45
CA PHE A 187 -6.10 4.87 -23.28
C PHE A 187 -5.59 3.84 -24.30
N ASN A 188 -6.29 2.72 -24.47
CA ASN A 188 -5.85 1.69 -25.42
C ASN A 188 -5.82 2.18 -26.87
N LYS A 189 -6.71 3.13 -27.22
CA LYS A 189 -6.71 3.76 -28.53
C LYS A 189 -5.57 4.77 -28.66
N ALA A 190 -5.33 5.58 -27.63
CA ALA A 190 -4.20 6.50 -27.55
C ALA A 190 -2.84 5.78 -27.57
N VAL A 191 -2.74 4.57 -27.03
CA VAL A 191 -1.55 3.72 -27.17
C VAL A 191 -1.38 3.27 -28.62
N SER A 192 -2.46 2.92 -29.31
CA SER A 192 -2.41 2.37 -30.67
C SER A 192 -2.16 3.45 -31.74
N ASP A 193 -2.75 4.63 -31.57
CA ASP A 193 -2.52 5.83 -32.39
C ASP A 193 -2.30 7.06 -31.49
N PRO A 194 -1.05 7.29 -31.02
CA PRO A 194 -0.75 8.44 -30.17
C PRO A 194 -1.01 9.80 -30.84
N LYS A 195 -0.94 9.88 -32.18
CA LYS A 195 -1.10 11.14 -32.92
C LYS A 195 -2.55 11.60 -32.93
N GLU A 196 -3.49 10.68 -33.19
CA GLU A 196 -4.92 10.98 -33.18
C GLU A 196 -5.36 11.55 -31.81
N TYR A 197 -4.76 11.05 -30.73
CA TYR A 197 -5.07 11.44 -29.36
C TYR A 197 -4.21 12.61 -28.84
N LYS A 198 -3.47 13.30 -29.71
CA LYS A 198 -2.63 14.47 -29.39
C LYS A 198 -1.60 14.19 -28.28
N VAL A 199 -1.12 12.95 -28.18
CA VAL A 199 -0.02 12.60 -27.29
C VAL A 199 1.27 13.19 -27.85
N ASN A 200 1.98 13.97 -27.05
CA ASN A 200 3.25 14.57 -27.46
C ASN A 200 4.45 13.70 -27.07
N TYR A 201 4.36 13.04 -25.91
CA TYR A 201 5.45 12.22 -25.38
C TYR A 201 4.93 10.89 -24.84
N ILE A 202 5.79 9.88 -24.87
CA ILE A 202 5.54 8.58 -24.25
C ILE A 202 6.68 8.33 -23.26
N LEU A 203 6.35 8.17 -21.98
CA LEU A 203 7.31 7.77 -20.96
C LEU A 203 7.09 6.27 -20.67
N ILE A 204 8.13 5.48 -20.91
CA ILE A 204 8.09 4.03 -20.74
C ILE A 204 9.17 3.55 -19.78
N PRO A 205 8.87 2.53 -18.97
CA PRO A 205 9.87 1.93 -18.14
C PRO A 205 10.58 0.77 -18.87
N ASN A 206 11.72 0.36 -18.31
CA ASN A 206 12.48 -0.80 -18.77
C ASN A 206 11.68 -2.08 -18.48
N PRO A 207 11.30 -2.86 -19.51
CA PRO A 207 10.50 -4.07 -19.33
C PRO A 207 11.21 -5.17 -18.53
N LYS A 208 12.54 -5.09 -18.36
CA LYS A 208 13.32 -6.05 -17.56
C LYS A 208 13.39 -5.70 -16.08
N LEU A 209 13.14 -4.44 -15.71
CA LEU A 209 13.31 -3.95 -14.34
C LEU A 209 11.97 -3.75 -13.62
N VAL A 210 10.87 -3.56 -14.35
CA VAL A 210 9.54 -3.45 -13.74
C VAL A 210 8.92 -4.83 -13.54
N LYS A 211 8.29 -5.02 -12.37
CA LYS A 211 7.59 -6.27 -12.01
C LYS A 211 6.36 -6.54 -12.89
N ASP A 212 5.65 -5.49 -13.29
CA ASP A 212 4.50 -5.56 -14.17
C ASP A 212 4.85 -5.08 -15.59
N ILE A 213 4.43 -5.84 -16.60
CA ILE A 213 4.64 -5.44 -17.99
C ILE A 213 3.65 -4.33 -18.34
N SER A 214 4.16 -3.12 -18.50
CA SER A 214 3.40 -1.97 -18.99
C SER A 214 2.60 -2.35 -20.24
N VAL A 215 1.34 -1.91 -20.33
CA VAL A 215 0.50 -2.02 -21.53
C VAL A 215 1.23 -1.47 -22.76
N ILE A 216 1.96 -0.37 -22.60
CA ILE A 216 2.74 0.25 -23.68
C ILE A 216 3.85 -0.70 -24.14
N ASN A 217 4.57 -1.33 -23.21
CA ASN A 217 5.60 -2.33 -23.54
C ASN A 217 5.02 -3.62 -24.14
N ARG A 218 3.73 -3.92 -23.92
CA ARG A 218 3.04 -5.03 -24.60
C ARG A 218 2.68 -4.70 -26.05
N VAL A 219 2.22 -3.48 -26.31
CA VAL A 219 1.86 -3.02 -27.66
C VAL A 219 3.12 -2.73 -28.48
N TYR A 220 4.16 -2.17 -27.86
CA TYR A 220 5.44 -1.86 -28.50
C TYR A 220 6.63 -2.55 -27.78
N PRO A 221 6.83 -3.87 -27.97
CA PRO A 221 7.88 -4.62 -27.27
C PRO A 221 9.30 -4.11 -27.51
N ASN A 222 9.55 -3.54 -28.70
CA ASN A 222 10.87 -3.06 -29.10
C ASN A 222 11.12 -1.58 -28.79
N LEU A 223 10.09 -0.83 -28.36
CA LEU A 223 10.19 0.61 -28.16
C LEU A 223 11.31 0.97 -27.18
N TYR A 224 11.41 0.25 -26.06
CA TYR A 224 12.48 0.48 -25.08
C TYR A 224 13.86 0.17 -25.64
N ASN A 225 14.04 -0.98 -26.31
CA ASN A 225 15.38 -1.47 -26.69
C ASN A 225 15.91 -0.87 -28.00
N GLN A 226 15.04 -0.69 -28.99
CA GLN A 226 15.39 -0.33 -30.37
C GLN A 226 14.71 0.95 -30.85
N GLY A 227 13.75 1.49 -30.09
CA GLY A 227 12.84 2.54 -30.56
C GLY A 227 11.69 1.97 -31.40
N ALA A 228 10.88 2.85 -31.97
CA ALA A 228 9.83 2.49 -32.91
C ALA A 228 9.69 3.58 -33.99
N ASP A 229 9.14 3.22 -35.14
CA ASP A 229 8.83 4.20 -36.19
C ASP A 229 7.74 5.17 -35.71
N GLY A 230 7.89 6.45 -36.03
CA GLY A 230 6.95 7.50 -35.61
C GLY A 230 7.20 8.09 -34.23
N VAL A 231 8.26 7.66 -33.53
CA VAL A 231 8.73 8.29 -32.29
C VAL A 231 10.22 8.60 -32.33
N GLU A 232 10.61 9.67 -31.66
CA GLU A 232 11.99 10.13 -31.54
C GLU A 232 12.46 9.95 -30.08
N PHE A 233 13.64 9.35 -29.87
CA PHE A 233 14.22 9.24 -28.53
C PHE A 233 14.63 10.62 -28.01
N VAL A 234 14.19 10.97 -26.81
CA VAL A 234 14.47 12.27 -26.21
C VAL A 234 15.51 12.14 -25.10
N LYS A 235 15.25 11.27 -24.12
CA LYS A 235 16.10 11.14 -22.93
C LYS A 235 15.92 9.79 -22.25
N GLU A 236 17.00 9.34 -21.62
CA GLU A 236 17.03 8.19 -20.72
C GLU A 236 17.28 8.67 -19.29
N PHE A 237 16.50 8.14 -18.34
CA PHE A 237 16.64 8.40 -16.91
C PHE A 237 17.15 7.13 -16.23
N GLY A 238 18.47 7.09 -16.00
CA GLY A 238 19.15 5.90 -15.48
C GLY A 238 18.96 4.68 -16.38
N LYS A 239 18.76 3.49 -15.79
CA LYS A 239 18.52 2.25 -16.55
C LYS A 239 17.05 1.87 -16.65
N GLU A 240 16.17 2.67 -16.05
CA GLU A 240 14.80 2.27 -15.74
C GLU A 240 13.75 2.95 -16.60
N TRP A 241 14.02 4.15 -17.11
CA TRP A 241 13.00 4.96 -17.78
C TRP A 241 13.54 5.64 -19.03
N ARG A 242 12.71 5.71 -20.06
CA ARG A 242 13.00 6.42 -21.30
C ARG A 242 11.78 7.23 -21.73
N ILE A 243 12.03 8.42 -22.26
CA ILE A 243 10.99 9.27 -22.85
C ILE A 243 11.23 9.41 -24.35
N TYR A 244 10.15 9.29 -25.10
CA TYR A 244 10.10 9.42 -26.54
C TYR A 244 9.12 10.51 -26.91
N LYS A 245 9.41 11.26 -27.97
CA LYS A 245 8.53 12.24 -28.58
C LYS A 245 7.76 11.58 -29.72
N VAL A 246 6.47 11.87 -29.82
CA VAL A 246 5.63 11.41 -30.94
C VAL A 246 5.77 12.41 -32.10
N ASN A 247 6.06 11.90 -33.30
CA ASN A 247 6.18 12.71 -34.54
C ASN A 247 4.83 12.90 -35.25
#